data_AF-A0A359B3C7-F1
#
_entry.id   AF-A0A359B3C7-F1
#
_cell.length_a   1.000
_cell.length_b   1.000
_cell.length_c   1.000
_cell.angle_alpha   90.00
_cell.angle_beta   90.00
_cell.angle_gamma   90.00
#
_symmetry.space_group_name_H-M   'P 1'
#
loop_
_entity.id
_entity.type
_entity.pdbx_description
1 polymer ?
#
loop_
_entity_poly.entity_id
_entity_poly.type
_entity_poly.pdbx_seq_one_letter_code
_entity_poly.pdbx_strand_id
1 'polypeptide(L)'
;MASGQNTNRKLFPSQGLEQFKWETASELGISVPQGGYMGDLPSRVNGAIGGNMVKKMVAAYEQSLAQGQQPATPQVTNQKTTP
;
A
#
# COMPACT_ATOMS: atom_id res chain seq x y z
N MET A 1 -18.97 -5.35 -26.36
CA MET A 1 -18.03 -4.60 -25.50
C MET A 1 -17.88 -5.38 -24.20
N ALA A 2 -16.69 -5.92 -23.91
CA ALA A 2 -16.46 -6.68 -22.69
C ALA A 2 -16.25 -5.72 -21.52
N SER A 3 -17.22 -5.66 -20.60
CA SER A 3 -17.08 -4.96 -19.33
C SER A 3 -16.13 -5.78 -18.45
N GLY A 4 -14.86 -5.35 -18.35
CA GLY A 4 -13.89 -5.96 -17.46
C GLY A 4 -14.35 -5.81 -16.01
N GLN A 5 -14.56 -6.92 -15.33
CA GLN A 5 -14.87 -6.96 -13.90
C GLN A 5 -13.69 -6.38 -13.11
N ASN A 6 -13.79 -5.12 -12.71
CA ASN A 6 -12.88 -4.49 -11.77
C ASN A 6 -13.16 -4.99 -10.34
N THR A 7 -12.85 -6.26 -10.07
CA THR A 7 -13.04 -6.90 -8.75
C THR A 7 -11.89 -6.65 -7.77
N ASN A 8 -10.91 -5.81 -8.14
CA ASN A 8 -9.77 -5.46 -7.29
C ASN A 8 -10.22 -4.64 -6.07
N ARG A 9 -10.50 -5.33 -4.96
CA ARG A 9 -10.78 -4.69 -3.66
C ARG A 9 -9.47 -4.24 -3.05
N LYS A 10 -9.35 -2.93 -2.79
CA LYS A 10 -8.23 -2.38 -2.03
C LYS A 10 -8.36 -2.86 -0.58
N LEU A 11 -7.31 -3.51 -0.07
CA LEU A 11 -7.28 -4.06 1.29
C LEU A 11 -7.17 -2.97 2.36
N PHE A 12 -6.62 -1.82 1.98
CA PHE A 12 -6.34 -0.71 2.89
C PHE A 12 -7.08 0.55 2.44
N PRO A 13 -7.48 1.43 3.38
CA PRO A 13 -8.13 2.69 3.06
C PRO A 13 -7.22 3.56 2.17
N SER A 14 -7.79 4.12 1.10
CA SER A 14 -7.04 4.84 0.07
C SER A 14 -6.39 6.13 0.57
N GLN A 15 -6.98 6.81 1.56
CA GLN A 15 -6.49 8.11 2.03
C GLN A 15 -5.21 8.00 2.89
N GLY A 16 -5.11 6.98 3.75
CA GLY A 16 -3.91 6.76 4.57
C GLY A 16 -2.69 6.34 3.74
N LEU A 17 -2.93 5.56 2.67
CA LEU A 17 -1.87 5.10 1.78
C LEU A 17 -1.19 6.23 0.99
N GLU A 18 -1.94 7.27 0.63
CA GLU A 18 -1.38 8.38 -0.14
C GLU A 18 -0.37 9.20 0.67
N GLN A 19 -0.70 9.51 1.92
CA GLN A 19 0.22 10.20 2.84
C GLN A 19 1.47 9.35 3.08
N PHE A 20 1.26 8.06 3.31
CA PHE A 20 2.35 7.12 3.55
C PHE A 20 3.29 6.93 2.36
N LYS A 21 2.76 7.01 1.14
CA LYS A 21 3.55 7.03 -0.10
C LYS A 21 4.47 8.26 -0.12
N TRP A 22 3.95 9.44 0.21
CA TRP A 22 4.72 10.68 0.22
C TRP A 22 5.80 10.68 1.32
N GLU A 23 5.48 10.18 2.50
CA GLU A 23 6.43 10.02 3.60
C GLU A 23 7.56 9.05 3.21
N THR A 24 7.20 7.88 2.69
CA THR A 24 8.17 6.87 2.27
C THR A 24 9.05 7.36 1.10
N ALA A 25 8.48 8.11 0.15
CA ALA A 25 9.26 8.74 -0.91
C ALA A 25 10.28 9.75 -0.36
N SER A 26 9.85 10.56 0.62
CA SER A 26 10.71 11.56 1.28
C SER A 26 11.86 10.90 2.04
N GLU A 27 11.60 9.81 2.77
CA GLU A 27 12.64 9.06 3.48
C GLU A 27 13.66 8.40 2.56
N LEU A 28 13.23 7.94 1.39
CA LEU A 28 14.13 7.36 0.38
C LEU A 28 14.90 8.43 -0.40
N GLY A 29 14.72 9.72 -0.09
CA GLY A 29 15.36 10.84 -0.78
C GLY A 29 14.86 11.01 -2.22
N ILE A 30 13.67 10.50 -2.53
CA ILE A 30 13.11 10.56 -3.87
C ILE A 30 12.35 11.87 -4.01
N SER A 31 12.86 12.76 -4.85
CA SER A 31 12.14 13.98 -5.20
C SER A 31 10.89 13.64 -5.99
N VAL A 32 9.74 13.81 -5.35
CA VAL A 32 8.44 13.68 -5.98
C VAL A 32 8.27 14.85 -6.96
N PRO A 33 7.94 14.60 -8.24
CA PRO A 33 7.67 15.67 -9.19
C PRO A 33 6.46 16.50 -8.74
N GLN A 34 6.53 17.82 -8.93
CA GLN A 34 5.52 18.78 -8.43
C GLN A 34 4.09 18.52 -8.94
N GLY A 35 3.93 17.83 -10.06
CA GLY A 35 2.62 17.40 -10.58
C GLY A 35 2.04 16.16 -9.91
N GLY A 36 2.75 15.55 -8.94
CA GLY A 36 2.35 14.30 -8.28
C GLY A 36 2.35 13.06 -9.20
N TYR A 37 2.66 13.25 -10.49
CA TYR A 37 2.74 12.19 -11.48
C TYR A 37 4.08 11.47 -11.39
N MET A 38 4.07 10.27 -10.83
CA MET A 38 5.26 9.45 -10.66
C MET A 38 5.60 8.62 -11.90
N GLY A 39 4.94 8.82 -13.04
CA GLY A 39 5.18 8.03 -14.24
C GLY A 39 6.51 8.31 -14.94
N ASP A 40 7.07 9.52 -14.78
CA ASP A 40 8.40 9.88 -15.29
C ASP A 40 9.55 9.34 -14.42
N LEU A 41 9.24 8.86 -13.20
CA LEU A 41 10.25 8.23 -12.34
C LEU A 41 10.57 6.82 -12.85
N PRO A 42 11.84 6.38 -12.76
CA PRO A 42 12.20 5.02 -13.13
C PRO A 42 11.35 3.98 -12.37
N SER A 43 10.89 2.93 -13.06
CA SER A 43 10.05 1.87 -12.45
C SER A 43 10.69 1.25 -11.19
N ARG A 44 12.02 1.20 -11.14
CA ARG A 44 12.78 0.75 -9.95
C ARG A 44 12.54 1.63 -8.73
N VAL A 45 12.45 2.95 -8.93
CA VAL A 45 12.25 3.95 -7.87
C VAL A 45 10.82 3.85 -7.34
N ASN A 46 9.82 3.83 -8.22
CA ASN A 46 8.42 3.64 -7.83
C ASN A 46 8.20 2.29 -7.13
N GLY A 47 8.84 1.23 -7.63
CA GLY A 47 8.84 -0.09 -6.99
C GLY A 47 9.47 -0.07 -5.60
N ALA A 48 10.58 0.66 -5.41
CA ALA A 48 11.22 0.81 -4.11
C ALA A 48 10.32 1.54 -3.10
N ILE A 49 9.55 2.56 -3.52
CA ILE A 49 8.58 3.24 -2.65
C ILE A 49 7.50 2.26 -2.19
N GLY A 50 6.82 1.59 -3.14
CA GLY A 50 5.76 0.64 -2.82
C GLY A 50 6.24 -0.53 -1.97
N GLY A 51 7.44 -1.06 -2.26
CA GLY A 51 8.05 -2.14 -1.47
C GLY A 51 8.40 -1.72 -0.04
N ASN A 52 8.93 -0.50 0.16
CA ASN A 52 9.21 0.01 1.50
C ASN A 52 7.94 0.32 2.28
N MET A 53 6.88 0.81 1.63
CA MET A 53 5.57 0.96 2.25
C MET A 53 5.08 -0.38 2.82
N VAL A 54 5.09 -1.46 2.01
CA VAL A 54 4.68 -2.80 2.47
C VAL A 54 5.57 -3.31 3.61
N LYS A 55 6.88 -3.17 3.49
CA LYS A 55 7.83 -3.61 4.53
C LYS A 55 7.55 -2.94 5.88
N LYS A 56 7.32 -1.63 5.88
CA LYS A 56 6.97 -0.87 7.08
C LYS A 56 5.61 -1.27 7.66
N MET A 57 4.60 -1.48 6.80
CA MET A 57 3.28 -1.95 7.25
C MET A 57 3.38 -3.32 7.94
N VAL A 58 4.17 -4.23 7.39
CA VAL A 58 4.43 -5.55 8.00
C VAL A 58 5.19 -5.39 9.31
N ALA A 59 6.25 -4.57 9.35
CA ALA A 59 7.01 -4.33 10.58
C ALA A 59 6.14 -3.74 11.71
N ALA A 60 5.29 -2.75 11.39
CA ALA A 60 4.34 -2.17 12.35
C ALA A 60 3.30 -3.20 12.84
N TYR A 61 2.86 -4.08 11.95
CA TYR A 61 1.96 -5.18 12.28
C TYR A 61 2.62 -6.20 13.23
N GLU A 62 3.85 -6.62 12.92
CA GLU A 62 4.65 -7.53 13.76
C GLU A 62 4.91 -6.95 15.16
N GLN A 63 5.25 -5.66 15.24
CA GLN A 63 5.46 -4.95 16.52
C GLN A 63 4.17 -4.87 17.36
N SER A 64 3.05 -4.54 16.73
CA SER A 64 1.75 -4.48 17.40
C SER A 64 1.33 -5.85 17.93
N LEU A 65 1.55 -6.90 17.13
CA LEU A 65 1.29 -8.29 17.52
C LEU A 65 2.19 -8.71 18.70
N ALA A 66 3.47 -8.33 18.68
CA ALA A 66 4.40 -8.58 19.78
C ALA A 66 3.99 -7.84 21.07
N GLN A 67 3.32 -6.70 20.96
CA GLN A 67 2.76 -5.94 22.10
C GLN A 67 1.41 -6.50 22.60
N GLY A 68 0.89 -7.57 22.00
CA GLY A 68 -0.40 -8.16 22.37
C GLY A 68 -1.61 -7.36 21.88
N GLN A 69 -1.40 -6.31 21.08
CA GLN A 69 -2.45 -5.53 20.45
C GLN A 69 -2.79 -6.20 19.12
N GLN A 70 -3.97 -6.83 19.01
CA GLN A 70 -4.43 -7.34 17.71
C GLN A 70 -4.54 -6.15 16.74
N PRO A 71 -3.70 -6.08 15.71
CA PRO A 71 -3.78 -4.98 14.75
C PRO A 71 -5.07 -5.13 13.97
N ALA A 72 -5.67 -4.01 13.53
CA ALA A 72 -6.78 -4.06 12.59
C ALA A 72 -6.29 -4.73 11.30
N THR A 73 -6.49 -6.04 11.21
CA THR A 73 -6.19 -6.78 9.99
C THR A 73 -7.11 -6.21 8.91
N PRO A 74 -6.59 -5.86 7.73
CA PRO A 74 -7.46 -5.66 6.58
C PRO A 74 -8.30 -6.94 6.48
N GLN A 75 -9.62 -6.79 6.49
CA GLN A 75 -10.57 -7.88 6.45
C GLN A 75 -10.41 -8.64 5.12
N VAL A 76 -9.41 -9.52 5.05
CA VAL A 76 -9.32 -10.59 4.06
C VAL A 76 -10.32 -11.65 4.54
N THR A 77 -11.60 -11.27 4.60
CA THR A 77 -12.63 -12.27 4.65
C THR A 77 -12.52 -13.02 3.33
N ASN A 78 -12.02 -14.25 3.40
CA ASN A 78 -12.32 -15.26 2.39
C ASN A 78 -13.85 -15.36 2.34
N GLN A 79 -14.49 -14.48 1.57
CA GLN A 79 -15.85 -14.70 1.14
C GLN A 79 -15.79 -15.95 0.29
N LYS A 80 -16.11 -17.07 0.93
CA LYS A 80 -16.52 -18.33 0.35
C LYS A 80 -17.00 -18.10 -1.09
N THR A 81 -16.17 -18.49 -2.04
CA THR A 81 -16.60 -18.64 -3.43
C THR A 81 -17.57 -19.81 -3.46
N THR A 82 -18.88 -19.56 -3.45
CA THR A 82 -19.90 -20.48 -4.00
C THR A 82 -21.27 -19.78 -4.03
N PRO A 83 -22.20 -20.18 -4.91
CA PRO A 83 -22.27 -21.45 -5.64
C PRO A 83 -21.28 -21.62 -6.80
#